data_AF-A0A7X9KDU8-F1
#
_entry.id   AF-A0A7X9KDU8-F1
#
_cell.length_a   1.000
_cell.length_b   1.000
_cell.length_c   1.000
_cell.angle_alpha   90.00
_cell.angle_beta   90.00
_cell.angle_gamma   90.00
#
_symmetry.space_group_name_H-M   'P 1'
#
loop_
_entity.id
_entity.type
_entity.pdbx_description
1 polymer ?
#
loop_
_entity_poly.entity_id
_entity_poly.type
_entity_poly.pdbx_seq_one_letter_code
_entity_poly.pdbx_strand_id
1 'polypeptide(L)'
;MVSRDTIQGWSGLDDETGVVIEKGHPFEGMSIKGAVLVLSGGKGSNGWSSHFHTARLKGLAPAAFVFPKMDSRTGVAVVVTKVPAVTDLEEDPFETIRTGDWVRVDGDRGILEVTREG
;
A
#
# COMPACT_ATOMS: atom_id res chain seq x y z
N MET A 1 7.53 -1.14 0.21
CA MET A 1 7.49 -0.14 -0.88
C MET A 1 7.00 1.16 -0.29
N VAL A 2 7.84 2.20 -0.29
CA VAL A 2 7.56 3.49 0.39
C VAL A 2 7.58 4.64 -0.61
N SER A 3 6.46 5.36 -0.72
CA SER A 3 6.33 6.52 -1.60
C SER A 3 5.33 7.53 -1.04
N ARG A 4 5.68 8.82 -1.12
CA ARG A 4 4.74 9.92 -0.87
C ARG A 4 3.71 10.04 -1.99
N ASP A 5 3.97 9.47 -3.16
CA ASP A 5 3.01 9.39 -4.25
C ASP A 5 1.99 8.27 -4.01
N THR A 6 0.78 8.50 -4.49
CA THR A 6 -0.30 7.52 -4.47
C THR A 6 -0.44 6.87 -5.83
N ILE A 7 -0.82 5.59 -5.85
CA ILE A 7 -1.07 4.84 -7.08
C ILE A 7 -2.47 5.21 -7.60
N GLN A 8 -2.59 5.53 -8.89
CA GLN A 8 -3.86 5.74 -9.57
C GLN A 8 -4.72 4.47 -9.55
N GLY A 9 -6.04 4.63 -9.44
CA GLY A 9 -6.95 3.49 -9.57
C GLY A 9 -6.96 3.01 -11.02
N TRP A 10 -7.54 3.84 -11.89
CA TRP A 10 -7.54 3.59 -13.33
C TRP A 10 -6.13 3.74 -13.90
N SER A 11 -5.67 2.74 -14.65
CA SER A 11 -4.35 2.72 -15.29
C SER A 11 -3.16 2.91 -14.33
N GLY A 12 -3.33 2.64 -13.03
CA GLY A 12 -2.22 2.68 -12.08
C GLY A 12 -1.74 1.31 -11.60
N LEU A 13 -2.64 0.34 -11.51
CA LEU A 13 -2.33 -1.05 -11.18
C LEU A 13 -2.91 -1.97 -12.26
N ASP A 14 -2.07 -2.83 -12.82
CA ASP A 14 -2.52 -3.98 -13.60
C ASP A 14 -3.02 -5.04 -12.63
N ASP A 15 -4.33 -5.30 -12.64
CA ASP A 15 -4.98 -6.22 -11.74
C ASP A 15 -4.81 -7.69 -12.15
N GLU A 16 -4.24 -7.99 -13.33
CA GLU A 16 -3.85 -9.36 -13.75
C GLU A 16 -2.46 -9.74 -13.21
N THR A 17 -1.55 -8.78 -13.07
CA THR A 17 -0.15 -9.04 -12.68
C THR A 17 0.22 -8.47 -11.31
N GLY A 18 -0.59 -7.54 -10.78
CA GLY A 18 -0.30 -6.78 -9.57
C GLY A 18 0.82 -5.76 -9.78
N VAL A 19 1.21 -5.47 -11.03
CA VAL A 19 2.28 -4.54 -11.37
C VAL A 19 1.73 -3.11 -11.45
N VAL A 20 2.45 -2.17 -10.86
CA VAL A 20 2.14 -0.74 -11.01
C VAL A 20 2.49 -0.32 -12.43
N ILE A 21 1.50 0.13 -13.20
CA ILE A 21 1.63 0.53 -14.60
C ILE A 21 1.51 2.05 -14.81
N GLU A 22 1.34 2.80 -13.72
CA GLU A 22 1.32 4.26 -13.73
C GLU A 22 2.65 4.83 -14.23
N LYS A 23 2.62 5.50 -15.39
CA LYS A 23 3.81 6.12 -15.96
C LYS A 23 4.38 7.20 -15.07
N GLY A 24 5.68 7.10 -14.78
CA GLY A 24 6.42 8.05 -13.95
C GLY A 24 6.20 7.87 -12.44
N HIS A 25 5.39 6.90 -12.01
CA HIS A 25 5.28 6.59 -10.59
C HIS A 25 6.59 5.93 -10.10
N PRO A 26 7.06 6.19 -8.86
CA PRO A 26 8.28 5.59 -8.32
C PRO A 26 8.30 4.06 -8.31
N PHE A 27 7.13 3.44 -8.42
CA PHE A 27 6.96 1.98 -8.45
C PHE A 27 6.61 1.42 -9.83
N GLU A 28 6.66 2.22 -10.89
CA GLU A 28 6.38 1.74 -12.25
C GLU A 28 7.19 0.45 -12.55
N GLY A 29 6.49 -0.61 -12.97
CA GLY A 29 7.10 -1.92 -13.24
C GLY A 29 7.31 -2.82 -12.02
N MET A 30 7.03 -2.35 -10.80
CA MET A 30 7.11 -3.16 -9.57
C MET A 30 5.77 -3.81 -9.24
N SER A 31 5.80 -5.02 -8.70
CA SER A 31 4.60 -5.71 -8.21
C SER A 31 4.30 -5.34 -6.76
N ILE A 32 3.02 -5.11 -6.47
CA ILE A 32 2.54 -4.90 -5.09
C ILE A 32 2.41 -6.21 -4.32
N LYS A 33 2.44 -7.37 -4.99
CA LYS A 33 2.19 -8.67 -4.39
C LYS A 33 3.15 -8.94 -3.24
N GLY A 34 2.61 -9.15 -2.05
CA GLY A 34 3.39 -9.45 -0.83
C GLY A 34 4.22 -8.28 -0.30
N ALA A 35 4.14 -7.09 -0.92
CA ALA A 35 4.83 -5.92 -0.42
C ALA A 35 4.03 -5.25 0.71
N VAL A 36 4.73 -4.63 1.66
CA VAL A 36 4.12 -3.63 2.53
C VAL A 36 4.05 -2.31 1.74
N LEU A 37 2.83 -1.82 1.50
CA LEU A 37 2.60 -0.56 0.77
C LEU A 37 2.47 0.60 1.74
N VAL A 38 3.46 1.49 1.74
CA VAL A 38 3.44 2.76 2.47
C VAL A 38 3.17 3.87 1.47
N LEU A 39 1.96 4.43 1.51
CA LEU A 39 1.47 5.45 0.57
C LEU A 39 0.87 6.63 1.35
N SER A 40 0.88 7.83 0.78
CA SER A 40 0.29 9.01 1.45
C SER A 40 -1.25 8.98 1.51
N GLY A 41 -1.89 8.10 0.73
CA GLY A 41 -3.34 7.94 0.69
C GLY A 41 -3.83 7.16 -0.53
N GLY A 42 -5.10 7.37 -0.89
CA GLY A 42 -5.69 6.88 -2.14
C GLY A 42 -5.79 7.99 -3.19
N LYS A 43 -5.79 7.63 -4.48
CA LYS A 43 -5.85 8.58 -5.61
C LYS A 43 -7.16 8.48 -6.38
N GLY A 44 -7.78 9.62 -6.66
CA GLY A 44 -9.04 9.67 -7.42
C GLY A 44 -10.27 9.31 -6.57
N SER A 45 -11.19 8.53 -7.16
CA SER A 45 -12.49 8.18 -6.57
C SER A 45 -12.45 6.89 -5.72
N ASN A 46 -13.56 6.54 -5.07
CA ASN A 46 -13.68 5.29 -4.30
C ASN A 46 -13.50 4.02 -5.15
N GLY A 47 -13.66 4.11 -6.47
CA GLY A 47 -13.36 3.04 -7.42
C GLY A 47 -11.88 2.60 -7.37
N TRP A 48 -11.00 3.42 -6.81
CA TRP A 48 -9.61 3.06 -6.53
C TRP A 48 -9.48 1.71 -5.80
N SER A 49 -10.33 1.47 -4.81
CA SER A 49 -10.31 0.26 -3.99
C SER A 49 -10.63 -1.03 -4.75
N SER A 50 -11.39 -0.96 -5.86
CA SER A 50 -11.78 -2.15 -6.61
C SER A 50 -10.58 -2.83 -7.28
N HIS A 51 -9.57 -2.05 -7.71
CA HIS A 51 -8.34 -2.59 -8.29
C HIS A 51 -7.56 -3.44 -7.28
N PHE A 52 -7.44 -2.97 -6.04
CA PHE A 52 -6.82 -3.73 -4.97
C PHE A 52 -7.67 -4.94 -4.56
N HIS A 53 -9.00 -4.85 -4.62
CA HIS A 53 -9.88 -5.98 -4.42
C HIS A 53 -9.67 -7.08 -5.48
N THR A 54 -9.64 -6.72 -6.76
CA THR A 54 -9.39 -7.66 -7.86
C THR A 54 -8.00 -8.30 -7.73
N ALA A 55 -6.97 -7.51 -7.46
CA ALA A 55 -5.62 -8.01 -7.21
C ALA A 55 -5.60 -9.04 -6.06
N ARG A 56 -6.32 -8.77 -4.96
CA ARG A 56 -6.48 -9.72 -3.85
C ARG A 56 -7.18 -11.01 -4.28
N LEU A 57 -8.27 -10.94 -5.05
CA LEU A 57 -8.97 -12.14 -5.54
C LEU A 57 -8.07 -13.05 -6.38
N LYS A 58 -7.04 -12.49 -7.00
CA LYS A 58 -6.03 -13.23 -7.79
C LYS A 58 -4.77 -13.61 -7.02
N GLY A 59 -4.73 -13.37 -5.70
CA GLY A 59 -3.55 -13.66 -4.87
C GLY A 59 -2.37 -12.72 -5.11
N LEU A 60 -2.65 -11.49 -5.55
CA LEU A 60 -1.69 -10.43 -5.87
C LEU A 60 -1.77 -9.26 -4.88
N ALA A 61 -2.44 -9.46 -3.75
CA ALA A 61 -2.57 -8.44 -2.71
C ALA A 61 -1.21 -8.03 -2.13
N PRO A 62 -1.08 -6.79 -1.63
CA PRO A 62 0.01 -6.43 -0.74
C PRO A 62 -0.04 -7.26 0.55
N ALA A 63 1.08 -7.36 1.26
CA ALA A 63 1.12 -7.99 2.56
C ALA A 63 0.44 -7.13 3.64
N ALA A 64 0.53 -5.81 3.51
CA ALA A 64 -0.09 -4.85 4.42
C ALA A 64 -0.13 -3.44 3.82
N PHE A 65 -0.94 -2.57 4.41
CA PHE A 65 -0.96 -1.13 4.13
C PHE A 65 -0.42 -0.31 5.32
N VAL A 66 0.24 0.78 5.01
CA VAL A 66 0.60 1.84 5.96
C VAL A 66 0.18 3.17 5.34
N PHE A 67 -0.66 3.91 6.05
CA PHE A 67 -1.08 5.26 5.65
C PHE A 67 -0.76 6.25 6.76
N PRO A 68 -0.17 7.42 6.50
CA PRO A 68 0.03 8.44 7.54
C PRO A 68 -1.30 8.89 8.13
N LYS A 69 -2.35 8.92 7.30
CA LYS A 69 -3.73 9.22 7.71
C LYS A 69 -4.71 8.42 6.85
N MET A 70 -5.76 7.90 7.48
CA MET A 70 -6.82 7.17 6.79
C MET A 70 -7.94 8.11 6.33
N ASP A 71 -8.51 7.82 5.16
CA ASP A 71 -9.72 8.46 4.64
C ASP A 71 -10.72 7.40 4.16
N SER A 72 -11.87 7.82 3.64
CA SER A 72 -12.88 6.88 3.15
C SER A 72 -12.39 5.98 2.02
N ARG A 73 -11.43 6.44 1.19
CA ARG A 73 -10.91 5.67 0.05
C ARG A 73 -9.94 4.59 0.53
N THR A 74 -8.99 4.97 1.39
CA THR A 74 -8.03 4.02 1.95
C THR A 74 -8.70 3.03 2.90
N GLY A 75 -9.68 3.48 3.68
CA GLY A 75 -10.48 2.60 4.54
C GLY A 75 -11.22 1.51 3.75
N VAL A 76 -11.87 1.85 2.62
CA VAL A 76 -12.53 0.85 1.77
C VAL A 76 -11.50 -0.14 1.20
N ALA A 77 -10.33 0.33 0.74
CA ALA A 77 -9.29 -0.56 0.22
C ALA A 77 -8.80 -1.56 1.27
N VAL A 78 -8.58 -1.13 2.50
CA VAL A 78 -8.18 -2.03 3.62
C VAL A 78 -9.26 -3.10 3.85
N VAL A 79 -10.53 -2.71 3.88
CA VAL A 79 -11.65 -3.65 4.09
C VAL A 79 -11.76 -4.68 2.96
N VAL A 80 -11.66 -4.24 1.70
CA VAL A 80 -11.85 -5.13 0.54
C VAL A 80 -10.64 -6.02 0.25
N THR A 81 -9.44 -5.61 0.69
CA THR A 81 -8.20 -6.38 0.55
C THR A 81 -8.02 -7.40 1.67
N LYS A 82 -8.56 -7.14 2.87
CA LYS A 82 -8.45 -8.01 4.06
C LYS A 82 -7.00 -8.31 4.45
N VAL A 83 -6.15 -7.28 4.37
CA VAL A 83 -4.76 -7.35 4.82
C VAL A 83 -4.58 -6.40 6.02
N PRO A 84 -3.58 -6.63 6.88
CA PRO A 84 -3.27 -5.71 7.96
C PRO A 84 -3.06 -4.29 7.45
N ALA A 85 -3.51 -3.31 8.23
CA ALA A 85 -3.23 -1.92 7.98
C ALA A 85 -2.93 -1.20 9.28
N VAL A 86 -2.01 -0.24 9.25
CA VAL A 86 -1.75 0.69 10.34
C VAL A 86 -1.81 2.13 9.82
N THR A 87 -2.24 3.05 10.67
CA THR A 87 -2.38 4.46 10.33
C THR A 87 -2.18 5.33 11.57
N ASP A 88 -2.16 6.66 11.38
CA ASP A 88 -2.00 7.64 12.45
C ASP A 88 -0.76 7.36 13.34
N LEU A 89 0.36 7.03 12.70
CA LEU A 89 1.64 6.73 13.36
C LEU A 89 2.23 7.97 14.04
N GLU A 90 2.95 7.76 15.15
CA GLU A 90 3.63 8.84 15.89
C GLU A 90 4.75 9.51 15.07
N GLU A 91 5.46 8.73 14.26
CA GLU A 91 6.53 9.20 13.37
C GLU A 91 6.07 9.20 11.90
N ASP A 92 6.59 10.13 11.09
CA ASP A 92 6.33 10.13 9.64
C ASP A 92 6.93 8.86 9.00
N PRO A 93 6.12 7.93 8.47
CA PRO A 93 6.63 6.69 7.88
C PRO A 93 7.50 6.93 6.64
N PHE A 94 7.39 8.09 5.98
CA PHE A 94 8.25 8.43 4.83
C PHE A 94 9.66 8.88 5.23
N GLU A 95 9.86 9.24 6.51
CA GLU A 95 11.18 9.63 7.05
C GLU A 95 11.86 8.45 7.76
N THR A 96 11.07 7.50 8.26
CA THR A 96 11.55 6.38 9.08
C THR A 96 11.75 5.07 8.31
N ILE A 97 10.99 4.85 7.23
CA ILE A 97 10.99 3.62 6.43
C ILE A 97 11.54 3.93 5.04
N ARG A 98 12.38 3.04 4.51
CA ARG A 98 12.90 3.11 3.14
C ARG A 98 12.40 1.96 2.30
N THR A 99 12.26 2.18 1.00
CA THR A 99 12.00 1.07 0.06
C THR A 99 13.16 0.08 0.12
N GLY A 100 12.85 -1.18 0.41
CA GLY A 100 13.83 -2.25 0.65
C GLY A 100 13.90 -2.70 2.10
N ASP A 101 13.43 -1.88 3.05
CA ASP A 101 13.38 -2.27 4.47
C ASP A 101 12.40 -3.44 4.69
N TRP A 102 12.75 -4.32 5.62
CA TRP A 102 11.85 -5.35 6.13
C TRP A 102 10.94 -4.74 7.20
N VAL A 103 9.63 -4.92 7.05
CA VAL A 103 8.64 -4.30 7.94
C VAL A 103 7.64 -5.33 8.41
N ARG A 104 7.42 -5.39 9.73
CA ARG A 104 6.35 -6.16 10.35
C ARG A 104 5.19 -5.23 10.67
N VAL A 105 4.01 -5.55 10.16
CA VAL A 105 2.77 -4.78 10.39
C VAL A 105 1.81 -5.60 11.26
N ASP A 106 1.41 -5.04 12.40
CA ASP A 106 0.43 -5.62 13.31
C ASP A 106 -0.79 -4.68 13.38
N GLY A 107 -1.79 -4.97 12.54
CA GLY A 107 -2.99 -4.14 12.43
C GLY A 107 -3.92 -4.21 13.65
N ASP A 108 -3.85 -5.28 14.45
CA ASP A 108 -4.68 -5.45 15.64
C ASP A 108 -4.16 -4.59 16.80
N ARG A 109 -2.82 -4.49 16.92
CA ARG A 109 -2.16 -3.69 17.98
C ARG A 109 -1.78 -2.29 17.52
N GLY A 110 -1.89 -1.99 16.23
CA GLY A 110 -1.47 -0.71 15.66
C GLY A 110 0.05 -0.53 15.66
N ILE A 111 0.82 -1.61 15.52
CA ILE A 111 2.28 -1.59 15.65
C ILE A 111 2.94 -1.78 14.28
N LEU A 112 3.98 -0.98 14.04
CA LEU A 112 4.88 -1.09 12.91
C LEU A 112 6.32 -1.27 13.41
N GLU A 113 6.98 -2.35 12.99
CA GLU A 113 8.39 -2.59 13.33
C GLU A 113 9.22 -2.64 12.05
N VAL A 114 10.31 -1.88 12.03
CA VAL A 114 11.22 -1.77 10.89
C VAL A 114 12.53 -2.48 11.22
N THR A 115 12.92 -3.43 10.38
CA THR A 115 14.23 -4.10 10.41
C THR A 115 15.03 -3.67 9.20
N ARG A 116 16.17 -3.01 9.44
CA ARG A 116 17.12 -2.64 8.39
C ARG A 116 18.19 -3.73 8.32
N GLU A 117 18.29 -4.44 7.21
CA GLU A 117 19.50 -5.23 6.95
C GLU A 117 20.64 -4.24 6.67
N GLY A 118 21.76 -4.42 7.38
CA GLY A 118 22.93 -3.55 7.33
C GLY A 118 23.80 -3.74 6.10
#